data_AF-A0A925C441-F1
#
_entry.id   AF-A0A925C441-F1
#
_cell.length_a   1.000
_cell.length_b   1.000
_cell.length_c   1.000
_cell.angle_alpha   90.00
_cell.angle_beta   90.00
_cell.angle_gamma   90.00
#
_symmetry.space_group_name_H-M   'P 1'
#
loop_
_entity.id
_entity.type
_entity.pdbx_description
1 polymer ?
#
loop_
_entity_poly.entity_id
_entity_poly.type
_entity_poly.pdbx_seq_one_letter_code
_entity_poly.pdbx_strand_id
1 'polypeptide(L)'
;MKISRLRLLGFKSFVEPTELVIEPGLTGVVGPNGCGKSNLLEALRWVMGETSHKSMRAAAMDDVIFSGTNSRPARNTAEVTIFLDNRERRAPAEFNDTDQIEITRRIEREAGSAYRINGREARARDIKILFEDAATGARSPALVRQGQIGEIVNAKPEQRRRILEDAAGIAGLHSRRHEAELRLKATETNLARLSDVLGQLNSQVESLKRQARAARRYKEISDEIRRQDA
;
A
#
# COMPACT_ATOMS: atom_id res chain seq x y z
N MET A 1 6.38 2.78 -17.30
CA MET A 1 7.29 2.03 -16.42
C MET A 1 7.45 0.62 -16.96
N LYS A 2 8.66 0.06 -16.96
CA LYS A 2 8.95 -1.30 -17.42
C LYS A 2 9.72 -2.07 -16.35
N ILE A 3 9.45 -3.35 -16.17
CA ILE A 3 10.23 -4.18 -15.24
C ILE A 3 11.56 -4.52 -15.91
N SER A 4 12.66 -4.11 -15.30
CA SER A 4 14.02 -4.34 -15.81
C SER A 4 14.70 -5.53 -15.13
N ARG A 5 14.30 -5.84 -13.89
CA ARG A 5 14.96 -6.86 -13.08
C ARG A 5 14.05 -7.36 -11.96
N LEU A 6 14.19 -8.65 -11.64
CA LEU A 6 13.52 -9.33 -10.53
C LEU A 6 14.58 -10.06 -9.70
N ARG A 7 14.59 -9.83 -8.39
CA ARG A 7 15.45 -10.52 -7.43
C ARG A 7 14.59 -11.31 -6.46
N LEU A 8 14.98 -12.54 -6.18
CA LEU A 8 14.30 -13.44 -5.26
C LEU A 8 15.30 -14.02 -4.26
N LEU A 9 14.87 -14.16 -3.01
CA LEU A 9 15.62 -14.82 -1.95
C LEU A 9 14.65 -15.55 -1.02
N GLY A 10 14.88 -16.84 -0.80
CA GLY A 10 14.03 -17.67 0.08
C GLY A 10 12.58 -17.81 -0.38
N PHE A 11 12.24 -17.41 -1.61
CA PHE A 11 10.87 -17.41 -2.13
C PHE A 11 10.57 -18.72 -2.84
N LYS A 12 9.72 -19.56 -2.24
CA LYS A 12 9.32 -20.87 -2.76
C LYS A 12 10.54 -21.70 -3.19
N SER A 13 10.63 -22.04 -4.48
CA SER A 13 11.74 -22.82 -5.04
C SER A 13 13.08 -22.07 -5.13
N PHE A 14 13.10 -20.75 -4.90
CA PHE A 14 14.29 -19.90 -5.01
C PHE A 14 14.95 -19.72 -3.63
N VAL A 15 15.75 -20.71 -3.23
CA VAL A 15 16.41 -20.72 -1.91
C VAL A 15 17.54 -19.71 -1.81
N GLU A 16 18.36 -19.64 -2.86
CA GLU A 16 19.52 -18.76 -2.96
C GLU A 16 19.17 -17.47 -3.68
N PRO A 17 19.92 -16.37 -3.44
CA PRO A 17 19.73 -15.12 -4.16
C PRO A 17 19.76 -15.37 -5.67
N THR A 18 18.64 -15.11 -6.33
CA THR A 18 18.47 -15.30 -7.76
C THR A 18 18.05 -13.99 -8.39
N GLU A 19 18.73 -13.59 -9.45
CA GLU A 19 18.45 -12.37 -10.19
C GLU A 19 18.10 -12.70 -11.64
N LEU A 20 16.96 -12.19 -12.08
CA LEU A 20 16.46 -12.29 -13.45
C LEU A 20 16.46 -10.90 -14.06
N VAL A 21 17.28 -10.70 -15.08
CA VAL A 21 17.27 -9.49 -15.91
C VAL A 21 16.21 -9.66 -16.99
N ILE A 22 15.38 -8.63 -17.18
CA ILE A 22 14.34 -8.60 -18.21
C ILE A 22 14.79 -7.56 -19.25
N GLU A 23 15.24 -8.06 -20.38
CA GLU A 23 15.71 -7.22 -21.48
C GLU A 23 14.55 -6.73 -22.35
N PRO A 24 14.74 -5.62 -23.10
CA PRO A 24 13.75 -5.17 -24.07
C PRO A 24 13.39 -6.26 -25.09
N GLY A 25 12.10 -6.42 -25.36
CA GLY A 25 11.60 -7.40 -26.33
C GLY A 25 11.02 -8.64 -25.65
N LEU A 26 11.45 -9.81 -26.10
CA LEU A 26 10.92 -11.10 -25.65
C LEU A 26 11.94 -11.80 -24.74
N THR A 27 11.63 -11.91 -23.45
CA THR A 27 12.39 -12.74 -22.51
C THR A 27 11.68 -14.08 -22.31
N GLY A 28 12.33 -15.18 -22.67
CA GLY A 28 11.81 -16.54 -22.49
C GLY A 28 12.40 -17.22 -21.25
N VAL A 29 11.54 -17.75 -20.37
CA VAL A 29 11.98 -18.58 -19.24
C VAL A 29 11.66 -20.04 -19.52
N VAL A 30 12.69 -20.87 -19.66
CA VAL A 30 12.59 -22.30 -19.99
C VAL A 30 13.17 -23.17 -18.87
N GLY A 31 12.73 -24.42 -18.82
CA GLY A 31 13.17 -25.39 -17.82
C GLY A 31 12.18 -26.55 -17.66
N PRO A 32 12.58 -27.65 -17.00
CA PRO A 32 11.73 -28.84 -16.84
C PRO A 32 10.49 -28.57 -15.97
N ASN A 33 9.52 -29.49 -15.97
CA ASN A 33 8.36 -29.38 -15.08
C ASN A 33 8.81 -29.41 -13.61
N GLY A 34 8.19 -28.57 -12.78
CA GLY A 34 8.53 -28.49 -11.35
C GLY A 34 9.76 -27.63 -10.99
N CYS A 35 10.54 -27.10 -11.94
CA CYS A 35 11.71 -26.26 -11.61
C CYS A 35 11.38 -24.84 -11.09
N GLY A 36 10.10 -24.50 -10.90
CA GLY A 36 9.70 -23.22 -10.31
C GLY A 36 9.47 -22.07 -11.29
N LYS A 37 9.41 -22.30 -12.61
CA LYS A 37 9.12 -21.25 -13.62
C LYS A 37 7.89 -20.41 -13.27
N SER A 38 6.78 -21.05 -12.92
CA SER A 38 5.53 -20.35 -12.54
C SER A 38 5.67 -19.55 -11.24
N ASN A 39 6.65 -19.88 -10.39
CA ASN A 39 6.89 -19.13 -9.15
C ASN A 39 7.48 -17.74 -9.45
N LEU A 40 8.11 -17.51 -10.61
CA LEU A 40 8.56 -16.17 -11.01
C LEU A 40 7.38 -15.22 -11.23
N LEU A 41 6.33 -15.68 -11.92
CA LEU A 41 5.11 -14.90 -12.12
C LEU A 41 4.41 -14.63 -10.77
N GLU A 42 4.40 -15.61 -9.88
CA GLU A 42 3.87 -15.42 -8.52
C GLU A 42 4.69 -14.43 -7.71
N ALA A 43 6.02 -14.48 -7.80
CA ALA A 43 6.90 -13.50 -7.15
C ALA A 43 6.60 -12.08 -7.62
N LEU A 44 6.44 -11.87 -8.93
CA LEU A 44 6.01 -10.59 -9.50
C LEU A 44 4.67 -10.11 -8.92
N ARG A 45 3.65 -10.97 -8.94
CA ARG A 45 2.33 -10.62 -8.38
C ARG A 45 2.40 -10.34 -6.87
N TRP A 46 3.22 -11.10 -6.15
CA TRP A 46 3.38 -10.99 -4.71
C TRP A 46 4.02 -9.66 -4.32
N VAL A 47 5.12 -9.27 -4.97
CA VAL A 47 5.78 -7.97 -4.71
C VAL A 47 4.93 -6.78 -5.17
N MET A 48 4.10 -6.95 -6.21
CA MET A 48 3.09 -5.97 -6.65
C MET A 48 1.88 -5.84 -5.70
N GLY A 49 1.88 -6.52 -4.55
CA GLY A 49 0.87 -6.34 -3.50
C GLY A 49 -0.28 -7.34 -3.50
N GLU A 50 -0.16 -8.52 -4.13
CA GLU A 50 -1.15 -9.58 -3.95
C GLU A 50 -1.15 -10.09 -2.51
N THR A 51 -2.27 -9.93 -1.81
CA THR A 51 -2.43 -10.33 -0.41
C THR A 51 -3.13 -11.68 -0.25
N SER A 52 -3.65 -12.26 -1.33
CA SER A 52 -4.31 -13.56 -1.29
C SER A 52 -3.29 -14.70 -1.37
N HIS A 53 -3.13 -15.46 -0.27
CA HIS A 53 -2.32 -16.68 -0.25
C HIS A 53 -2.85 -17.73 -1.26
N LYS A 54 -4.17 -17.83 -1.44
CA LYS A 54 -4.79 -18.70 -2.46
C LYS A 54 -4.31 -18.35 -3.87
N SER A 55 -4.19 -17.05 -4.18
CA SER A 55 -3.66 -16.59 -5.47
C SER A 55 -2.18 -16.91 -5.68
N MET A 56 -1.46 -17.16 -4.59
CA MET A 56 -0.07 -17.63 -4.56
C MET A 56 0.03 -19.15 -4.47
N ARG A 57 -1.06 -19.92 -4.66
CA ARG A 57 -1.06 -21.39 -4.52
C ARG A 57 -0.44 -21.86 -3.19
N ALA A 58 -0.82 -21.18 -2.10
CA ALA A 58 -0.29 -21.35 -0.75
C ALA A 58 -1.44 -21.48 0.27
N ALA A 59 -1.26 -22.28 1.32
CA ALA A 59 -2.29 -22.50 2.34
C ALA A 59 -2.35 -21.32 3.33
N ALA A 60 -1.19 -20.77 3.69
CA ALA A 60 -1.01 -19.52 4.40
C ALA A 60 -0.05 -18.59 3.63
N MET A 61 0.00 -17.31 4.00
CA MET A 61 0.94 -16.38 3.34
C MET A 61 2.40 -16.77 3.62
N ASP A 62 2.70 -17.33 4.80
CA ASP A 62 4.03 -17.77 5.19
C ASP A 62 4.56 -18.95 4.35
N ASP A 63 3.68 -19.68 3.63
CA ASP A 63 4.09 -20.79 2.75
C ASP A 63 4.74 -20.29 1.45
N VAL A 64 4.81 -18.98 1.22
CA VAL A 64 5.69 -18.44 0.17
C VAL A 64 7.16 -18.52 0.56
N ILE A 65 7.46 -18.73 1.84
CA ILE A 65 8.81 -18.93 2.36
C ILE A 65 9.25 -20.37 2.08
N PHE A 66 10.47 -20.54 1.59
CA PHE A 66 11.04 -21.86 1.34
C PHE A 66 10.91 -22.77 2.57
N SER A 67 10.18 -23.87 2.40
CA SER A 67 9.83 -24.82 3.46
C SER A 67 10.91 -25.86 3.74
N GLY A 68 12.05 -25.81 3.04
CA GLY A 68 13.08 -26.83 3.13
C GLY A 68 12.84 -28.02 2.19
N THR A 69 13.89 -28.82 2.05
CA THR A 69 13.90 -30.11 1.33
C THR A 69 14.78 -31.07 2.13
N ASN A 70 14.85 -32.35 1.75
CA ASN A 70 15.72 -33.34 2.41
C ASN A 70 17.20 -32.90 2.46
N SER A 71 17.65 -32.07 1.52
CA SER A 71 19.04 -31.61 1.42
C SER A 71 19.26 -30.16 1.86
N ARG A 72 18.19 -29.40 2.16
CA ARG A 72 18.30 -27.97 2.49
C ARG A 72 17.32 -27.58 3.59
N PRO A 73 17.75 -26.87 4.65
CA PRO A 73 16.86 -26.43 5.71
C PRO A 73 15.85 -25.40 5.22
N ALA A 74 14.72 -25.29 5.93
CA ALA A 74 13.75 -24.24 5.71
C ALA A 74 14.36 -22.85 5.97
N ARG A 75 13.82 -21.82 5.29
CA ARG A 75 14.12 -20.42 5.62
C ARG A 75 13.04 -19.86 6.55
N ASN A 76 13.40 -18.81 7.28
CA ASN A 76 12.47 -18.03 8.11
C ASN A 76 11.94 -16.79 7.38
N THR A 77 12.55 -16.43 6.26
CA THR A 77 12.22 -15.23 5.50
C THR A 77 12.19 -15.50 4.01
N ALA A 78 11.38 -14.73 3.30
CA ALA A 78 11.41 -14.62 1.86
C ALA A 78 11.38 -13.15 1.45
N GLU A 79 12.11 -12.82 0.42
CA GLU A 79 12.21 -11.47 -0.12
C GLU A 79 12.12 -11.53 -1.64
N VAL A 80 11.34 -10.61 -2.19
CA VAL A 80 11.25 -10.38 -3.63
C VAL A 80 11.38 -8.89 -3.87
N THR A 81 12.27 -8.53 -4.78
CA THR A 81 12.51 -7.15 -5.21
C THR A 81 12.35 -7.04 -6.71
N ILE A 82 11.65 -6.01 -7.17
CA ILE A 82 11.55 -5.64 -8.57
C ILE A 82 12.12 -4.25 -8.81
N PHE A 83 12.73 -4.08 -9.98
CA PHE A 83 13.30 -2.83 -10.41
C PHE A 83 12.55 -2.35 -11.64
N LEU A 84 11.94 -1.17 -11.52
CA LEU A 84 11.19 -0.52 -12.58
C LEU A 84 12.04 0.57 -13.22
N ASP A 85 12.06 0.60 -14.55
CA ASP A 85 12.55 1.74 -15.32
C ASP A 85 11.52 2.87 -15.31
N ASN A 86 11.94 4.02 -14.80
CA ASN A 86 11.18 5.25 -14.65
C ASN A 86 11.80 6.45 -15.42
N ARG A 87 12.65 6.21 -16.41
CA ARG A 87 13.26 7.30 -17.22
C ARG A 87 12.23 8.21 -17.92
N GLU A 88 11.06 7.67 -18.25
CA GLU A 88 9.93 8.41 -18.85
C GLU A 88 9.07 9.16 -17.81
N ARG A 89 9.44 9.13 -16.53
CA ARG A 89 8.81 9.86 -15.43
C ARG A 89 7.29 9.63 -15.31
N ARG A 90 6.89 8.35 -15.42
CA ARG A 90 5.49 7.91 -15.36
C ARG A 90 5.03 7.47 -13.98
N ALA A 91 5.91 7.45 -13.00
CA ALA A 91 5.55 7.13 -11.62
C ALA A 91 4.77 8.28 -10.96
N PRO A 92 4.00 8.00 -9.88
CA PRO A 92 3.42 9.04 -9.04
C PRO A 92 4.47 10.06 -8.58
N ALA A 93 4.08 11.32 -8.41
CA ALA A 93 5.00 12.42 -8.12
C ALA A 93 5.93 12.15 -6.92
N GLU A 94 5.43 11.46 -5.89
CA GLU A 94 6.19 11.05 -4.70
C GLU A 94 7.36 10.08 -4.96
N PHE A 95 7.35 9.37 -6.09
CA PHE A 95 8.37 8.39 -6.48
C PHE A 95 9.04 8.72 -7.82
N ASN A 96 8.80 9.92 -8.36
CA ASN A 96 9.17 10.26 -9.72
C ASN A 96 10.54 10.94 -9.85
N ASP A 97 11.30 11.04 -8.76
CA ASP A 97 12.58 11.76 -8.72
C ASP A 97 13.77 10.91 -9.22
N THR A 98 13.62 9.59 -9.32
CA THR A 98 14.68 8.68 -9.76
C THR A 98 14.37 8.00 -11.10
N ASP A 99 15.42 7.66 -11.85
CA ASP A 99 15.32 6.91 -13.11
C ASP A 99 14.94 5.43 -12.91
N GLN A 100 15.18 4.91 -11.70
CA GLN A 100 14.84 3.56 -11.31
C GLN A 100 14.05 3.59 -10.00
N ILE A 101 13.03 2.74 -9.92
CA ILE A 101 12.24 2.52 -8.71
C ILE A 101 12.46 1.08 -8.28
N GLU A 102 12.92 0.90 -7.05
CA GLU A 102 13.09 -0.39 -6.40
C GLU A 102 11.90 -0.66 -5.47
N ILE A 103 11.23 -1.79 -5.65
CA ILE A 103 10.11 -2.20 -4.77
C ILE A 103 10.43 -3.56 -4.20
N THR A 104 10.46 -3.64 -2.87
CA THR A 104 10.76 -4.86 -2.14
C THR A 104 9.57 -5.24 -1.27
N ARG A 105 9.22 -6.52 -1.30
CA ARG A 105 8.36 -7.14 -0.29
C ARG A 105 9.17 -8.22 0.41
N ARG A 106 9.22 -8.15 1.73
CA ARG A 106 9.83 -9.17 2.60
C ARG A 106 8.78 -9.72 3.53
N ILE A 107 8.80 -11.03 3.77
CA ILE A 107 7.99 -11.69 4.78
C ILE A 107 8.90 -12.47 5.71
N GLU A 108 8.50 -12.50 6.97
CA GLU A 108 9.10 -13.30 8.02
C GLU A 108 8.02 -14.14 8.67
N ARG A 109 8.34 -15.41 8.94
CA ARG A 109 7.40 -16.36 9.55
C ARG A 109 6.79 -15.75 10.81
N GLU A 110 5.48 -15.82 10.93
CA GLU A 110 4.71 -15.33 12.07
C GLU A 110 4.78 -13.81 12.33
N ALA A 111 5.58 -13.05 11.57
CA ALA A 111 5.72 -11.60 11.69
C ALA A 111 5.02 -10.83 10.56
N GLY A 112 4.69 -11.49 9.45
CA GLY A 112 3.95 -10.90 8.34
C GLY A 112 4.85 -10.18 7.31
N SER A 113 4.21 -9.39 6.42
CA SER A 113 4.90 -8.75 5.28
C SER A 113 5.27 -7.29 5.57
N ALA A 114 6.52 -6.93 5.28
CA ALA A 114 7.01 -5.56 5.19
C ALA A 114 7.23 -5.16 3.72
N TYR A 115 6.97 -3.90 3.39
CA TYR A 115 7.15 -3.36 2.04
C TYR A 115 8.10 -2.16 2.09
N ARG A 116 8.90 -2.03 1.03
CA ARG A 116 9.80 -0.89 0.86
C ARG A 116 9.76 -0.40 -0.58
N ILE A 117 9.88 0.93 -0.75
CA ILE A 117 10.11 1.60 -2.03
C ILE A 117 11.43 2.39 -1.88
N ASN A 118 12.40 2.14 -2.76
CA ASN A 118 13.72 2.78 -2.72
C ASN A 118 14.37 2.74 -1.32
N GLY A 119 14.26 1.58 -0.65
CA GLY A 119 14.78 1.35 0.70
C GLY A 119 13.96 1.95 1.85
N ARG A 120 12.97 2.80 1.59
CA ARG A 120 12.09 3.39 2.62
C ARG A 120 10.88 2.51 2.87
N GLU A 121 10.43 2.42 4.12
CA GLU A 121 9.22 1.67 4.46
C GLU A 121 7.99 2.26 3.76
N ALA A 122 7.17 1.38 3.22
CA ALA A 122 5.92 1.71 2.54
C ALA A 122 4.80 0.81 3.05
N ARG A 123 3.55 1.26 2.90
CA ARG A 123 2.40 0.42 3.24
C ARG A 123 2.03 -0.42 2.01
N ALA A 124 1.42 -1.57 2.25
CA ALA A 124 0.89 -2.43 1.18
C ALA A 124 -0.07 -1.69 0.23
N ARG A 125 -0.79 -0.68 0.74
CA ARG A 125 -1.68 0.18 -0.05
C ARG A 125 -0.91 1.06 -1.04
N ASP A 126 0.20 1.65 -0.60
CA ASP A 126 1.01 2.55 -1.42
C ASP A 126 1.59 1.79 -2.63
N ILE A 127 2.00 0.52 -2.43
CA ILE A 127 2.42 -0.38 -3.51
C ILE A 127 1.29 -0.62 -4.52
N LYS A 128 0.07 -0.89 -4.04
CA LYS A 128 -1.08 -1.16 -4.93
C LYS A 128 -1.40 0.05 -5.79
N ILE A 129 -1.44 1.24 -5.19
CA ILE A 129 -1.72 2.49 -5.92
C ILE A 129 -0.68 2.72 -7.02
N LEU A 130 0.61 2.54 -6.70
CA LEU A 130 1.70 2.69 -7.67
C LEU A 130 1.51 1.81 -8.91
N PHE A 131 1.05 0.57 -8.75
CA PHE A 131 0.83 -0.33 -9.88
C PHE A 131 -0.54 -0.21 -10.54
N GLU A 132 -1.57 0.26 -9.83
CA GLU A 132 -2.89 0.58 -10.39
C GLU A 132 -2.78 1.74 -11.39
N ASP A 133 -2.06 2.81 -11.03
CA ASP A 133 -1.80 3.94 -11.94
C ASP A 133 -0.94 3.55 -13.15
N ALA A 134 -0.09 2.53 -12.98
CA ALA A 134 0.71 1.96 -14.06
C ALA A 134 -0.07 1.03 -15.00
N ALA A 135 -1.32 0.70 -14.69
CA ALA A 135 -2.12 -0.38 -15.32
C ALA A 135 -1.47 -1.78 -15.26
N THR A 136 -0.46 -1.96 -14.40
CA THR A 136 0.36 -3.18 -14.29
C THR A 136 0.32 -3.78 -12.88
N GLY A 137 -0.85 -3.72 -12.23
CA GLY A 137 -1.10 -4.34 -10.93
C GLY A 137 -0.91 -5.85 -10.88
N ALA A 138 -0.84 -6.41 -9.67
CA ALA A 138 -0.76 -7.86 -9.42
C ALA A 138 -1.92 -8.69 -10.01
N ARG A 139 -3.01 -8.02 -10.39
CA ARG A 139 -4.20 -8.62 -11.04
C ARG A 139 -4.40 -8.14 -12.47
N SER A 140 -3.42 -7.42 -13.02
CA SER A 140 -3.49 -6.93 -14.40
C SER A 140 -3.75 -8.08 -15.37
N PRO A 141 -4.62 -7.90 -16.37
CA PRO A 141 -4.86 -8.91 -17.41
C PRO A 141 -3.60 -9.24 -18.21
N ALA A 142 -2.57 -8.37 -18.18
CA ALA A 142 -1.27 -8.64 -18.78
C ALA A 142 -0.48 -9.78 -18.08
N LEU A 143 -0.80 -10.09 -16.82
CA LEU A 143 -0.17 -11.18 -16.07
C LEU A 143 -1.04 -12.44 -16.16
N VAL A 144 -0.85 -13.20 -17.24
CA VAL A 144 -1.63 -14.42 -17.49
C VAL A 144 -1.02 -15.62 -16.77
N ARG A 145 -1.73 -16.15 -15.76
CA ARG A 145 -1.38 -17.41 -15.09
C ARG A 145 -2.01 -18.62 -15.78
N GLN A 146 -1.47 -19.79 -15.48
CA GLN A 146 -2.06 -21.06 -15.93
C GLN A 146 -3.53 -21.15 -15.49
N GLY A 147 -4.40 -21.54 -16.43
CA GLY A 147 -5.84 -21.67 -16.20
C GLY A 147 -6.64 -20.36 -16.28
N GLN A 148 -5.99 -19.18 -16.28
CA GLN A 148 -6.68 -17.89 -16.27
C GLN A 148 -7.54 -17.66 -17.51
N ILE A 149 -7.10 -18.10 -18.70
CA ILE A 149 -7.90 -17.98 -19.92
C ILE A 149 -9.23 -18.74 -19.77
N GLY A 150 -9.20 -19.94 -19.19
CA GLY A 150 -10.42 -20.71 -18.91
C GLY A 150 -11.32 -20.03 -17.87
N GLU A 151 -10.74 -19.41 -16.84
CA GLU A 151 -11.50 -18.63 -15.86
C GLU A 151 -12.22 -17.43 -16.53
N ILE A 152 -11.55 -16.71 -17.43
CA ILE A 152 -12.12 -15.54 -18.13
C ILE A 152 -13.28 -15.95 -19.05
N VAL A 153 -13.11 -17.07 -19.77
CA VAL A 153 -14.14 -17.62 -20.67
C VAL A 153 -15.40 -18.01 -19.88
N ASN A 154 -15.24 -18.58 -18.68
CA ASN A 154 -16.34 -19.01 -17.84
C ASN A 154 -16.85 -17.94 -16.85
N ALA A 155 -16.21 -16.77 -16.80
CA ALA A 155 -16.56 -15.70 -15.87
C ALA A 155 -17.94 -15.11 -16.16
N LYS A 156 -18.65 -14.70 -15.10
CA LYS A 156 -19.92 -13.98 -15.22
C LYS A 156 -19.73 -12.61 -15.87
N PRO A 157 -20.76 -12.03 -16.51
CA PRO A 157 -20.66 -10.73 -17.17
C PRO A 157 -20.07 -9.62 -16.29
N GLU A 158 -20.41 -9.57 -15.01
CA GLU A 158 -19.91 -8.56 -14.07
C GLU A 158 -18.42 -8.71 -13.79
N GLN A 159 -17.93 -9.96 -13.72
CA GLN A 159 -16.51 -10.26 -13.53
C GLN A 159 -15.71 -9.94 -14.79
N ARG A 160 -16.26 -10.26 -15.97
CA ARG A 160 -15.65 -9.95 -17.26
C ARG A 160 -15.57 -8.44 -17.51
N ARG A 161 -16.61 -7.69 -17.10
CA ARG A 161 -16.64 -6.23 -17.18
C ARG A 161 -15.44 -5.61 -16.45
N ARG A 162 -15.11 -6.07 -15.24
CA ARG A 162 -13.95 -5.56 -14.48
C ARG A 162 -12.64 -5.73 -15.25
N ILE A 163 -12.45 -6.86 -15.93
CA ILE A 163 -11.26 -7.11 -16.75
C ILE A 163 -11.17 -6.12 -17.90
N LEU A 164 -12.30 -5.79 -18.53
CA LEU A 164 -12.37 -4.79 -19.59
C LEU A 164 -12.10 -3.38 -19.07
N GLU A 165 -12.63 -3.04 -17.88
CA GLU A 165 -12.38 -1.76 -17.20
C GLU A 165 -10.90 -1.60 -16.81
N ASP A 166 -10.26 -2.67 -16.32
CA ASP A 166 -8.83 -2.73 -16.04
C ASP A 166 -8.01 -2.54 -17.33
N ALA A 167 -8.37 -3.24 -18.40
CA ALA A 167 -7.69 -3.15 -19.70
C ALA A 167 -7.87 -1.77 -20.37
N ALA A 168 -9.02 -1.12 -20.15
CA ALA A 168 -9.29 0.23 -20.62
C ALA A 168 -8.64 1.32 -19.74
N GLY A 169 -7.97 0.94 -18.64
CA GLY A 169 -7.26 1.88 -17.76
C GLY A 169 -8.17 2.75 -16.90
N ILE A 170 -9.46 2.41 -16.79
CA ILE A 170 -10.45 3.20 -16.02
C ILE A 170 -10.64 2.69 -14.58
N ALA A 171 -10.13 1.50 -14.27
CA ALA A 171 -10.24 0.92 -12.93
C ALA A 171 -9.57 1.75 -11.83
N GLY A 172 -8.39 2.31 -12.10
CA GLY A 172 -7.69 3.21 -11.16
C GLY A 172 -8.48 4.50 -10.89
N LEU A 173 -9.32 4.93 -11.82
CA LEU A 173 -10.15 6.13 -11.70
C LEU A 173 -11.25 5.94 -10.64
N HIS A 174 -11.89 4.77 -10.61
CA HIS A 174 -12.85 4.40 -9.58
C HIS A 174 -12.21 4.27 -8.20
N SER A 175 -11.03 3.63 -8.13
CA SER A 175 -10.24 3.47 -6.90
C SER A 175 -9.88 4.84 -6.29
N ARG A 176 -9.34 5.75 -7.10
CA ARG A 176 -9.00 7.12 -6.69
C ARG A 176 -10.21 7.94 -6.25
N ARG A 177 -11.33 7.83 -6.99
CA ARG A 177 -12.57 8.51 -6.59
C ARG A 177 -13.04 8.06 -5.22
N HIS A 178 -13.05 6.76 -4.99
CA HIS A 178 -13.44 6.20 -3.70
C HIS A 178 -12.48 6.62 -2.56
N GLU A 179 -11.18 6.65 -2.82
CA GLU A 179 -10.21 7.13 -1.83
C GLU A 179 -10.39 8.62 -1.52
N ALA A 180 -10.59 9.45 -2.54
CA ALA A 180 -10.87 10.87 -2.37
C ALA A 180 -12.16 11.09 -1.56
N GLU A 181 -13.21 10.32 -1.84
CA GLU A 181 -14.46 10.31 -1.06
C GLU A 181 -14.22 9.94 0.42
N LEU A 182 -13.40 8.91 0.69
CA LEU A 182 -13.05 8.51 2.06
C LEU A 182 -12.25 9.59 2.80
N ARG A 183 -11.26 10.20 2.13
CA ARG A 183 -10.46 11.30 2.71
C ARG A 183 -11.32 12.53 2.97
N LEU A 184 -12.24 12.86 2.06
CA LEU A 184 -13.20 13.96 2.23
C LEU A 184 -14.06 13.72 3.46
N LYS A 185 -14.68 12.54 3.58
CA LYS A 185 -15.53 12.19 4.72
C LYS A 185 -14.78 12.22 6.06
N ALA A 186 -13.53 11.75 6.09
CA ALA A 186 -12.70 11.83 7.28
C ALA A 186 -12.38 13.29 7.66
N THR A 187 -12.15 14.15 6.66
CA THR A 187 -11.90 15.58 6.86
C THR A 187 -13.14 16.30 7.38
N GLU A 188 -14.32 16.01 6.83
CA GLU A 188 -15.61 16.53 7.30
C GLU A 188 -15.87 16.15 8.76
N THR A 189 -15.60 14.89 9.12
CA THR A 189 -15.74 14.41 10.50
C THR A 189 -14.79 15.16 11.45
N ASN A 190 -13.55 15.41 11.03
CA ASN A 190 -12.59 16.17 11.80
C ASN A 190 -13.00 17.64 11.97
N LEU A 191 -13.56 18.26 10.92
CA LEU A 191 -14.06 19.64 10.96
C LEU A 191 -15.24 19.77 11.92
N ALA A 192 -16.18 18.81 11.90
CA ALA A 192 -17.29 18.78 12.86
C ALA A 192 -16.78 18.75 14.31
N ARG A 193 -15.82 17.87 14.60
CA ARG A 193 -15.19 17.79 15.93
C ARG A 193 -14.49 19.08 16.34
N LEU A 194 -13.80 19.75 15.41
CA LEU A 194 -13.17 21.04 15.68
C LEU A 194 -14.19 22.13 15.98
N SER A 195 -15.32 22.13 15.27
CA SER A 195 -16.43 23.06 15.53
C SER A 195 -16.99 22.89 16.95
N ASP A 196 -17.15 21.64 17.42
CA ASP A 196 -17.63 21.36 18.78
C ASP A 196 -16.64 21.87 19.84
N VAL A 197 -15.34 21.63 19.64
CA VAL A 197 -14.27 22.11 20.54
C VAL A 197 -14.24 23.64 20.58
N LEU A 198 -14.39 24.30 19.44
CA LEU A 198 -14.47 25.77 19.37
C LEU A 198 -15.69 26.30 20.14
N GLY A 199 -16.85 25.64 20.03
CA GLY A 199 -18.04 25.97 20.80
C GLY A 199 -17.83 25.87 22.32
N GLN A 200 -17.16 24.80 22.77
CA GLN A 200 -16.80 24.61 24.16
C GLN A 200 -15.83 25.69 24.67
N LEU A 201 -14.77 26.00 23.89
CA LEU A 201 -13.80 27.03 24.23
C LEU A 201 -14.45 28.42 24.32
N ASN A 202 -15.31 28.78 23.37
CA ASN A 202 -16.04 30.05 23.41
C ASN A 202 -16.91 30.17 24.67
N SER A 203 -17.57 29.08 25.07
CA SER A 203 -18.37 29.05 26.30
C SER A 203 -17.50 29.25 27.55
N GLN A 204 -16.30 28.65 27.59
CA GLN A 204 -15.33 28.87 28.66
C GLN A 204 -14.84 30.31 28.70
N VAL A 205 -14.52 30.90 27.54
CA VAL A 205 -14.08 32.31 27.43
C VAL A 205 -15.14 33.26 27.97
N GLU A 206 -16.43 33.08 27.63
CA GLU A 206 -17.49 33.93 28.14
C GLU A 206 -17.74 33.77 29.66
N SER A 207 -17.54 32.55 30.18
CA SER A 207 -17.54 32.32 31.64
C SER A 207 -16.40 33.07 32.33
N LEU A 208 -15.17 32.93 31.82
CA LEU A 208 -13.98 33.61 32.36
C LEU A 208 -14.10 35.14 32.27
N LYS A 209 -14.67 35.68 31.18
CA LYS A 209 -14.96 37.13 31.06
C LYS A 209 -15.91 37.61 32.15
N ARG A 210 -16.96 36.83 32.47
CA ARG A 210 -17.90 37.18 33.55
C ARG A 210 -17.22 37.14 34.92
N GLN A 211 -16.43 36.10 35.19
CA GLN A 211 -15.64 35.98 36.42
C GLN A 211 -14.65 37.13 36.58
N ALA A 212 -13.94 37.50 35.51
CA ALA A 212 -13.00 38.63 35.51
C ALA A 212 -13.69 39.97 35.81
N ARG A 213 -14.88 40.22 35.24
CA ARG A 213 -15.67 41.42 35.55
C ARG A 213 -16.12 41.44 37.01
N ALA A 214 -16.59 40.32 37.55
CA ALA A 214 -16.99 40.21 38.95
C ALA A 214 -15.81 40.46 39.90
N ALA A 215 -14.64 39.87 39.63
CA ALA A 215 -13.43 40.07 40.41
C ALA A 215 -12.92 41.52 40.38
N ARG A 216 -12.98 42.19 39.21
CA ARG A 216 -12.66 43.63 39.10
C ARG A 216 -13.58 44.48 39.94
N ARG A 217 -14.90 44.26 39.86
CA ARG A 217 -15.90 45.01 40.63
C ARG A 217 -15.76 44.79 42.13
N TYR A 218 -15.48 43.55 42.56
CA TYR A 218 -15.19 43.25 43.96
C TYR A 218 -13.95 44.02 44.46
N LYS A 219 -12.89 44.08 43.65
CA LYS A 219 -11.67 44.83 43.98
C LYS A 219 -11.93 46.33 44.11
N GLU A 220 -12.65 46.91 43.16
CA GLU A 220 -13.05 48.34 43.20
C GLU A 220 -13.84 48.67 44.47
N ILE A 221 -14.88 47.89 44.77
CA ILE A 221 -15.71 48.10 45.98
C ILE A 221 -14.89 47.90 47.26
N SER A 222 -14.02 46.89 47.31
CA SER A 222 -13.16 46.65 48.47
C SER A 222 -12.17 47.80 48.71
N ASP A 223 -11.63 48.39 47.64
CA ASP A 223 -10.72 49.53 47.71
C ASP A 223 -11.45 50.84 48.09
N GLU A 224 -12.75 50.95 47.79
CA GLU A 224 -13.60 52.07 48.18
C GLU A 224 -14.03 51.98 49.65
N ILE A 225 -14.44 50.79 50.12
CA ILE A 225 -14.70 50.53 51.54
C ILE A 225 -13.46 50.85 52.38
N ARG A 226 -12.29 50.35 51.97
CA ARG A 226 -11.03 50.59 52.66
C ARG A 226 -10.61 52.06 52.71
N ARG A 227 -11.10 52.88 51.76
CA ARG A 227 -10.90 54.33 51.74
C ARG A 227 -11.88 55.10 52.62
N GLN A 228 -13.07 54.54 52.88
CA GLN A 228 -14.05 55.15 53.78
C GLN A 228 -13.83 54.77 55.25
N ASP A 229 -13.21 53.60 55.50
CA ASP A 229 -12.84 53.15 56.85
C ASP A 229 -11.52 53.74 57.38
N ALA A 230 -10.78 54.50 56.55
CA ALA A 230 -9.51 55.15 56.87
C ALA A 230 -9.69 56.67 57.10
#